data_AF-A0A838U0B7-F1
#
_entry.id   AF-A0A838U0B7-F1
#
_cell.length_a   1.000
_cell.length_b   1.000
_cell.length_c   1.000
_cell.angle_alpha   90.00
_cell.angle_beta   90.00
_cell.angle_gamma   90.00
#
_symmetry.space_group_name_H-M   'P 1'
#
loop_
_entity.id
_entity.type
_entity.pdbx_description
1 polymer ?
#
loop_
_entity_poly.entity_id
_entity_poly.type
_entity_poly.pdbx_seq_one_letter_code
_entity_poly.pdbx_strand_id
1 'polypeptide(L)'
;GNNEWKTNMALGGHAELCPITKELEDICIKSTKIFKGDIVGVDLMESNNHGLLVHEVNNTTEFKNTVRVTGIDIPSIIVDYMVNISKK
;
A
#
# COMPACT_ATOMS: atom_id res chain seq x y z
N GLY A 1 13.08 -9.16 -10.89
CA GLY A 1 14.33 -9.18 -11.67
C GLY A 1 14.10 -9.83 -13.03
N ASN A 2 15.06 -9.75 -13.95
CA ASN A 2 14.95 -10.46 -15.24
C ASN A 2 14.62 -11.95 -15.01
N ASN A 3 13.56 -12.45 -15.65
CA ASN A 3 13.00 -13.81 -15.51
C ASN A 3 12.37 -14.18 -14.14
N GLU A 4 11.97 -13.22 -13.31
CA GLU A 4 11.23 -13.46 -12.06
C GLU A 4 9.76 -13.06 -12.18
N TRP A 5 8.85 -13.93 -11.72
CA TRP A 5 7.42 -13.62 -11.67
C TRP A 5 7.04 -12.81 -10.42
N LYS A 6 7.88 -12.84 -9.38
CA LYS A 6 7.68 -12.09 -8.14
C LYS A 6 8.13 -10.65 -8.30
N THR A 7 7.29 -9.74 -7.84
CA THR A 7 7.51 -8.28 -7.93
C THR A 7 8.25 -7.72 -6.72
N ASN A 8 8.55 -8.53 -5.70
CA ASN A 8 9.20 -8.09 -4.46
C ASN A 8 10.53 -7.37 -4.75
N MET A 9 10.72 -6.19 -4.17
CA MET A 9 11.95 -5.40 -4.35
C MET A 9 13.18 -6.09 -3.75
N ALA A 10 13.01 -6.88 -2.69
CA ALA A 10 14.08 -7.71 -2.12
C ALA A 10 14.63 -8.75 -3.12
N LEU A 11 13.83 -9.14 -4.12
CA LEU A 11 14.19 -10.07 -5.20
C LEU A 11 14.55 -9.32 -6.50
N GLY A 12 14.96 -8.05 -6.39
CA GLY A 12 15.32 -7.22 -7.54
C GLY A 12 14.12 -6.75 -8.36
N GLY A 13 12.93 -6.64 -7.74
CA GLY A 13 11.83 -5.84 -8.27
C GLY A 13 12.14 -4.34 -8.24
N HIS A 14 11.50 -3.58 -9.12
CA HIS A 14 11.59 -2.12 -9.17
C HIS A 14 10.27 -1.50 -8.73
N ALA A 15 10.32 -0.27 -8.19
CA ALA A 15 9.14 0.48 -7.80
C ALA A 15 9.22 1.89 -8.36
N GLU A 16 8.09 2.37 -8.84
CA GLU A 16 7.89 3.71 -9.39
C GLU A 16 6.65 4.36 -8.77
N LEU A 17 6.45 5.64 -9.05
CA LEU A 17 5.27 6.37 -8.58
C LEU A 17 4.01 5.79 -9.23
N CYS A 18 3.10 5.28 -8.40
CA CYS A 18 1.77 4.86 -8.83
C CYS A 18 0.79 6.04 -8.68
N PRO A 19 0.19 6.56 -9.77
CA PRO A 19 -0.83 7.59 -9.68
C PRO A 19 -2.07 7.08 -8.92
N ILE A 20 -2.56 7.88 -7.98
CA ILE A 20 -3.75 7.52 -7.20
C ILE A 20 -5.00 7.82 -8.02
N THR A 21 -5.60 6.77 -8.58
CA THR A 21 -6.92 6.85 -9.22
C THR A 21 -8.03 6.72 -8.18
N LYS A 22 -9.26 7.12 -8.55
CA LYS A 22 -10.41 6.99 -7.65
C LYS A 22 -10.73 5.52 -7.32
N GLU A 23 -10.60 4.64 -8.30
CA GLU A 23 -10.79 3.19 -8.12
C GLU A 23 -9.78 2.60 -7.14
N LEU A 24 -8.49 2.96 -7.30
CA LEU A 24 -7.41 2.53 -6.41
C LEU A 24 -7.67 2.96 -4.96
N GLU A 25 -7.97 4.24 -4.77
CA GLU A 25 -8.29 4.81 -3.46
C GLU A 25 -9.49 4.09 -2.82
N ASP A 26 -10.58 3.92 -3.57
CA ASP A 26 -11.81 3.32 -3.06
C ASP A 26 -11.61 1.85 -2.66
N ILE A 27 -10.84 1.08 -3.43
CA ILE A 27 -10.49 -0.31 -3.10
C ILE A 27 -9.65 -0.36 -1.83
N CYS A 28 -8.59 0.44 -1.74
CA CYS A 28 -7.72 0.49 -0.56
C CYS A 28 -8.51 0.86 0.71
N ILE A 29 -9.35 1.91 0.66
CA ILE A 29 -10.17 2.33 1.81
C ILE A 29 -11.18 1.25 2.20
N LYS A 30 -11.83 0.59 1.23
CA LYS A 30 -12.77 -0.50 1.51
C LYS A 30 -12.08 -1.68 2.17
N SER A 31 -10.91 -2.09 1.67
CA SER A 31 -10.08 -3.14 2.28
C SER A 31 -9.77 -2.82 3.74
N THR A 32 -9.23 -1.64 4.03
CA THR A 32 -8.92 -1.21 5.40
C THR A 32 -10.12 -1.33 6.34
N LYS A 33 -11.31 -0.89 5.91
CA LYS A 33 -12.55 -0.97 6.70
C LYS A 33 -13.00 -2.41 6.96
N ILE A 34 -12.93 -3.29 5.96
CA ILE A 34 -13.35 -4.70 6.08
C ILE A 34 -12.47 -5.42 7.09
N PHE A 35 -11.16 -5.20 7.03
CA PHE A 35 -10.19 -5.84 7.93
C PHE A 35 -10.09 -5.14 9.29
N LYS A 36 -10.83 -4.04 9.51
CA LYS A 36 -10.82 -3.24 10.75
C LYS A 36 -9.39 -2.85 11.18
N GLY A 37 -8.52 -2.57 10.21
CA GLY A 37 -7.17 -2.12 10.47
C GLY A 37 -7.10 -0.60 10.50
N ASP A 38 -6.32 -0.03 11.41
CA ASP A 38 -6.06 1.41 11.44
C ASP A 38 -5.02 1.81 10.38
N ILE A 39 -3.97 1.00 10.23
CA ILE A 39 -2.89 1.16 9.24
C ILE A 39 -2.62 -0.21 8.63
N VAL A 40 -2.79 -0.32 7.30
CA VAL A 40 -2.54 -1.55 6.55
C VAL A 40 -1.86 -1.22 5.22
N GLY A 41 -1.08 -2.17 4.71
CA GLY A 41 -0.66 -2.21 3.31
C GLY A 41 -1.67 -3.03 2.51
N VAL A 42 -2.03 -2.58 1.32
CA VAL A 42 -2.95 -3.29 0.42
C VAL A 42 -2.24 -3.52 -0.90
N ASP A 43 -2.00 -4.78 -1.22
CA ASP A 43 -1.37 -5.16 -2.48
C ASP A 43 -2.44 -5.47 -3.51
N LEU A 44 -2.38 -4.79 -4.66
CA LEU A 44 -3.29 -4.98 -5.77
C LEU A 44 -2.57 -5.57 -6.99
N MET A 45 -3.31 -6.34 -7.78
CA MET A 45 -2.88 -6.80 -9.10
C MET A 45 -3.84 -6.30 -10.18
N GLU A 46 -3.30 -5.90 -11.32
CA GLU A 46 -4.08 -5.49 -12.48
C GLU A 46 -4.52 -6.70 -13.29
N SER A 47 -5.81 -6.77 -13.59
CA SER A 47 -6.40 -7.80 -14.44
C SER A 47 -7.04 -7.18 -15.67
N ASN A 48 -6.69 -7.69 -16.85
CA ASN A 48 -7.27 -7.25 -18.12
C ASN A 48 -8.81 -7.42 -18.17
N ASN A 49 -9.36 -8.36 -17.41
CA ASN A 49 -10.79 -8.71 -17.46
C ASN A 49 -11.58 -8.21 -16.24
N HIS A 50 -10.89 -7.88 -15.15
CA HIS A 50 -11.53 -7.60 -13.85
C HIS A 50 -11.08 -6.30 -13.19
N GLY A 51 -10.19 -5.53 -13.81
CA GLY A 51 -9.65 -4.30 -13.22
C GLY A 51 -8.70 -4.60 -12.07
N LEU A 52 -8.76 -3.79 -11.01
CA LEU A 52 -7.91 -3.94 -9.83
C LEU A 52 -8.43 -5.04 -8.90
N LEU A 53 -7.56 -6.01 -8.59
CA LEU A 53 -7.85 -7.12 -7.69
C LEU A 53 -7.02 -7.01 -6.41
N VAL A 54 -7.67 -7.16 -5.25
CA VAL A 54 -6.96 -7.25 -3.96
C VAL A 54 -6.27 -8.59 -3.86
N HIS A 55 -4.95 -8.59 -3.71
CA HIS A 55 -4.12 -9.78 -3.57
C HIS A 55 -3.78 -10.06 -2.11
N GLU A 56 -3.42 -9.03 -1.34
CA GLU A 56 -3.06 -9.15 0.07
C GLU A 56 -3.42 -7.90 0.87
N VAL A 57 -3.72 -8.06 2.16
CA VAL A 57 -3.86 -6.96 3.13
C VAL A 57 -2.95 -7.25 4.32
N ASN A 58 -1.91 -6.43 4.46
CA ASN A 58 -0.83 -6.56 5.43
C ASN A 58 -1.05 -5.62 6.62
N ASN A 59 -1.17 -6.17 7.84
CA ASN A 59 -1.30 -5.37 9.06
C ASN A 59 0.01 -4.76 9.58
N THR A 60 1.16 -5.34 9.18
CA THR A 60 2.50 -4.87 9.52
C THR A 60 3.19 -4.46 8.24
N THR A 61 2.77 -3.32 7.70
CA THR A 61 3.24 -2.86 6.39
C THR A 61 4.62 -2.22 6.45
N GLU A 62 5.50 -2.60 5.54
CA GLU A 62 6.79 -1.94 5.35
C GLU A 62 6.65 -0.78 4.36
N PHE A 63 7.20 0.38 4.71
CA PHE A 63 7.08 1.60 3.88
C PHE A 63 8.43 2.16 3.43
N LYS A 64 9.57 1.52 3.75
CA LYS A 64 10.92 2.03 3.44
C LYS A 64 11.10 2.36 1.96
N ASN A 65 10.68 1.45 1.07
CA ASN A 65 10.80 1.67 -0.36
C ASN A 65 9.77 2.67 -0.87
N THR A 66 8.54 2.64 -0.35
CA THR A 66 7.49 3.60 -0.69
C THR A 66 7.91 5.02 -0.38
N VAL A 67 8.43 5.29 0.83
CA VAL A 67 8.98 6.60 1.22
C VAL A 67 10.09 7.04 0.26
N ARG A 68 10.99 6.14 -0.11
CA ARG A 68 12.09 6.46 -1.06
C ARG A 68 11.56 6.87 -2.43
N VAL A 69 10.54 6.18 -2.94
CA VAL A 69 10.00 6.40 -4.29
C VAL A 69 9.07 7.60 -4.33
N THR A 70 8.25 7.79 -3.30
CA THR A 70 7.24 8.86 -3.24
C THR A 70 7.76 10.17 -2.67
N GLY A 71 8.82 10.12 -1.84
CA GLY A 71 9.27 11.25 -1.04
C GLY A 71 8.30 11.63 0.09
N ILE A 72 7.23 10.86 0.31
CA ILE A 72 6.23 11.14 1.34
C ILE A 72 6.73 10.57 2.66
N ASP A 73 6.71 11.38 3.72
CA ASP A 73 7.04 10.97 5.08
C ASP A 73 5.89 10.17 5.72
N ILE A 74 5.71 8.94 5.24
CA ILE A 74 4.73 7.98 5.76
C ILE A 74 4.91 7.72 7.28
N PRO A 75 6.14 7.54 7.82
CA PRO A 75 6.35 7.39 9.25
C PRO A 75 5.74 8.52 10.08
N SER A 76 5.99 9.79 9.70
CA SER A 76 5.43 10.93 10.44
C SER A 76 3.91 10.99 10.34
N ILE A 77 3.33 10.70 9.17
CA ILE A 77 1.87 10.63 8.99
C ILE A 77 1.25 9.57 9.91
N ILE A 78 1.89 8.41 10.06
CA ILE A 78 1.46 7.35 10.97
C ILE A 78 1.52 7.82 12.42
N VAL A 79 2.62 8.47 12.83
CA VAL A 79 2.76 9.00 14.20
C VAL A 79 1.69 10.05 14.49
N ASP A 80 1.46 10.99 13.57
CA ASP A 80 0.44 12.03 13.71
C ASP A 80 -0.96 11.43 13.83
N TYR A 81 -1.26 10.41 13.03
CA TYR A 81 -2.51 9.67 13.14
C TYR A 81 -2.65 9.03 14.52
N MET A 82 -1.63 8.32 15.00
CA MET A 82 -1.62 7.66 16.31
C MET A 82 -1.81 8.64 17.47
N VAL A 83 -1.17 9.81 17.41
CA VAL A 83 -1.33 10.88 18.39
C VAL A 83 -2.77 11.43 18.38
N ASN A 84 -3.38 11.58 17.21
CA ASN A 84 -4.72 12.12 17.08
C ASN A 84 -5.81 11.16 17.57
N ILE A 85 -5.67 9.84 17.32
CA ILE A 85 -6.62 8.85 17.85
C ILE A 85 -6.47 8.65 19.36
N SER A 86 -5.27 8.81 19.92
CA SER A 86 -5.03 8.66 21.37
C SER A 86 -5.57 9.83 22.20
N LYS A 87 -5.88 10.96 21.55
CA LYS A 87 -6.48 12.15 22.20
C LYS A 87 -8.01 12.11 22.21
N LYS A 88 -8.63 11.12 21.55
CA LYS A 88 -10.07 10.86 21.59
C LYS A 88 -10.40 9.86 22.69
#